data_AF-A0A661GTK5-F1
#
_entry.id   AF-A0A661GTK5-F1
#
_cell.length_a   1.000
_cell.length_b   1.000
_cell.length_c   1.000
_cell.angle_alpha   90.00
_cell.angle_beta   90.00
_cell.angle_gamma   90.00
#
_symmetry.space_group_name_H-M   'P 1'
#
loop_
_entity.id
_entity.type
_entity.pdbx_description
1 polymer ?
#
loop_
_entity_poly.entity_id
_entity_poly.type
_entity_poly.pdbx_seq_one_letter_code
_entity_poly.pdbx_strand_id
1 'polypeptide(L)'
;PSALLNAPEGLIEHVNRHIMALELDKHLTIFAGSIDTERHVMRYVMGAQLPLPIVITEDKVAFLPGKGKPVGLFEDASWAIEEMTLPENFTLLVVSDGLFDCVSGDSMEEKEQTILAACQRVGPAGGHDAICRELGIDTIENAPDDVSVMTVIRQHG
;
A
#
# COMPACT_ATOMS: atom_id res chain seq x y z
N PRO A 1 25.77 1.82 -2.56
CA PRO A 1 25.73 0.38 -2.93
C PRO A 1 24.74 0.15 -4.07
N SER A 2 25.14 -0.54 -5.14
CA SER A 2 24.31 -0.76 -6.35
C SER A 2 22.98 -1.46 -6.06
N ALA A 3 22.89 -2.26 -5.00
CA ALA A 3 21.66 -2.97 -4.62
C ALA A 3 20.49 -2.05 -4.23
N LEU A 4 20.76 -0.88 -3.63
CA LEU A 4 19.69 0.07 -3.28
C LEU A 4 19.07 0.75 -4.52
N LEU A 5 19.82 0.87 -5.61
CA LEU A 5 19.29 1.41 -6.87
C LEU A 5 18.26 0.46 -7.52
N ASN A 6 18.39 -0.84 -7.25
CA ASN A 6 17.50 -1.87 -7.79
C ASN A 6 16.47 -2.38 -6.75
N ALA A 7 16.45 -1.84 -5.53
CA ALA A 7 15.41 -2.21 -4.57
C ALA A 7 14.01 -1.83 -5.10
N PRO A 8 12.95 -2.62 -4.83
CA PRO A 8 12.91 -3.84 -4.03
C PRO A 8 13.06 -5.16 -4.82
N GLU A 9 13.77 -5.15 -5.96
CA GLU A 9 13.95 -6.35 -6.80
C GLU A 9 14.54 -7.53 -6.02
N GLY A 10 13.95 -8.72 -6.19
CA GLY A 10 14.38 -9.95 -5.52
C GLY A 10 13.94 -10.09 -4.06
N LEU A 11 13.38 -9.04 -3.45
CA LEU A 11 12.93 -9.07 -2.05
C LEU A 11 11.77 -10.05 -1.86
N ILE A 12 10.71 -9.91 -2.65
CA ILE A 12 9.53 -10.77 -2.51
C ILE A 12 9.87 -12.21 -2.87
N GLU A 13 10.68 -12.45 -3.90
CA GLU A 13 11.12 -13.79 -4.28
C GLU A 13 11.90 -14.47 -3.14
N HIS A 14 12.73 -13.69 -2.45
CA HIS A 14 13.47 -14.16 -1.27
C HIS A 14 12.54 -14.49 -0.11
N VAL A 15 11.57 -13.62 0.20
CA VAL A 15 10.56 -13.87 1.23
C VAL A 15 9.71 -15.10 0.87
N ASN A 16 9.29 -15.24 -0.38
CA ASN A 16 8.49 -16.36 -0.87
C ASN A 16 9.19 -17.71 -0.62
N ARG A 17 10.47 -17.82 -0.98
CA ARG A 17 11.25 -19.04 -0.76
C ARG A 17 11.35 -19.39 0.73
N HIS A 18 11.53 -18.39 1.60
CA HIS A 18 11.60 -18.62 3.03
C HIS A 18 10.27 -19.07 3.63
N ILE A 19 9.16 -18.42 3.27
CA ILE A 19 7.84 -18.80 3.78
C ILE A 19 7.44 -20.21 3.32
N MET A 20 7.69 -20.53 2.04
CA MET A 20 7.48 -21.88 1.49
C MET A 20 8.29 -22.93 2.25
N ALA A 21 9.57 -22.63 2.56
CA ALA A 21 10.45 -23.56 3.27
C ALA A 21 10.05 -23.82 4.74
N LEU A 22 9.24 -22.95 5.33
CA LEU A 22 8.73 -23.14 6.69
C LEU A 22 7.50 -24.07 6.75
N GLU A 23 6.91 -24.42 5.59
CA GLU A 23 5.74 -25.31 5.48
C GLU A 23 4.58 -24.94 6.42
N LEU A 24 4.38 -23.64 6.66
CA LEU A 24 3.42 -23.15 7.65
C LEU A 24 1.96 -23.26 7.22
N ASP A 25 1.70 -23.65 5.96
CA ASP A 25 0.38 -23.57 5.32
C ASP A 25 -0.24 -22.16 5.46
N LYS A 26 0.62 -21.13 5.35
CA LYS A 26 0.27 -19.71 5.42
C LYS A 26 0.80 -18.99 4.19
N HIS A 27 0.05 -17.98 3.76
CA HIS A 27 0.45 -17.04 2.72
C HIS A 27 0.38 -15.61 3.27
N LEU A 28 1.09 -14.71 2.61
CA LEU A 28 1.17 -13.29 2.96
C LEU A 28 0.71 -12.45 1.79
N THR A 29 0.04 -11.35 2.12
CA THR A 29 -0.08 -10.19 1.24
C THR A 29 1.04 -9.21 1.60
N ILE A 30 1.66 -8.58 0.60
CA ILE A 30 2.78 -7.66 0.80
C ILE A 30 2.70 -6.50 -0.19
N PHE A 31 3.01 -5.31 0.31
CA PHE A 31 3.48 -4.19 -0.48
C PHE A 31 4.89 -3.82 -0.01
N ALA A 32 5.82 -3.69 -0.95
CA ALA A 32 7.17 -3.22 -0.65
C ALA A 32 7.59 -2.16 -1.66
N GLY A 33 8.24 -1.10 -1.18
CA GLY A 33 8.68 0.02 -1.99
C GLY A 33 10.06 0.53 -1.59
N SER A 34 10.79 1.06 -2.55
CA SER A 34 12.02 1.81 -2.37
C SER A 34 11.82 3.21 -2.96
N ILE A 35 12.12 4.23 -2.15
CA ILE A 35 12.00 5.64 -2.54
C ILE A 35 13.40 6.22 -2.66
N ASP A 36 13.75 6.66 -3.86
CA ASP A 36 14.92 7.48 -4.12
C ASP A 36 14.54 8.96 -3.92
N THR A 37 15.00 9.54 -2.82
CA THR A 37 14.68 10.92 -2.45
C THR A 37 15.46 11.96 -3.23
N GLU A 38 16.57 11.60 -3.88
CA GLU A 38 17.32 12.52 -4.74
C GLU A 38 16.73 12.58 -6.15
N ARG A 39 16.30 11.43 -6.68
CA ARG A 39 15.69 11.33 -8.02
C ARG A 39 14.18 11.52 -8.03
N HIS A 40 13.56 11.49 -6.84
CA HIS A 40 12.11 11.56 -6.66
C HIS A 40 11.37 10.43 -7.40
N VAL A 41 11.88 9.22 -7.28
CA VAL A 41 11.30 8.02 -7.91
C VAL A 41 10.99 6.99 -6.83
N MET A 42 9.84 6.35 -6.95
CA MET A 42 9.50 5.17 -6.17
C MET A 42 9.44 3.95 -7.09
N ARG A 43 10.15 2.90 -6.70
CA ARG A 43 10.02 1.56 -7.27
C ARG A 43 9.31 0.68 -6.25
N TYR A 44 8.31 -0.07 -6.67
CA TYR A 44 7.52 -0.88 -5.74
C TYR A 44 7.04 -2.18 -6.37
N VAL A 45 6.58 -3.07 -5.51
CA VAL A 45 6.13 -4.41 -5.87
C VAL A 45 4.97 -4.80 -4.96
N MET A 46 4.00 -5.54 -5.52
CA MET A 46 2.78 -5.95 -4.82
C MET A 46 2.63 -7.47 -4.89
N GLY A 47 2.46 -8.14 -3.75
CA GLY A 47 2.02 -9.53 -3.65
C GLY A 47 0.62 -9.58 -3.04
N ALA A 48 -0.41 -9.65 -3.89
CA ALA A 48 -1.83 -9.73 -3.49
C ALA A 48 -2.31 -8.72 -2.42
N GLN A 49 -1.62 -7.58 -2.25
CA GLN A 49 -2.00 -6.52 -1.32
C GLN A 49 -3.39 -5.98 -1.68
N LEU A 50 -4.28 -5.92 -0.69
CA LEU A 50 -5.57 -5.22 -0.76
C LEU A 50 -5.87 -4.51 0.57
N PRO A 51 -6.54 -3.33 0.56
CA PRO A 51 -6.75 -2.48 -0.62
C PRO A 51 -5.41 -2.11 -1.27
N LEU A 52 -5.44 -1.75 -2.55
CA LEU A 52 -4.23 -1.27 -3.21
C LEU A 52 -3.73 -0.01 -2.48
N PRO A 53 -2.41 0.19 -2.35
CA PRO A 53 -1.85 1.45 -1.86
C PRO A 53 -2.39 2.64 -2.65
N ILE A 54 -2.61 3.77 -1.98
CA ILE A 54 -3.15 5.00 -2.58
C ILE A 54 -2.06 6.05 -2.58
N VAL A 55 -1.90 6.73 -3.72
CA VAL A 55 -1.12 7.97 -3.80
C VAL A 55 -2.05 9.17 -3.85
N ILE A 56 -1.75 10.14 -3.00
CA ILE A 56 -2.46 11.41 -2.85
C ILE A 56 -1.48 12.50 -3.25
N THR A 57 -1.84 13.27 -4.26
CA THR A 57 -1.07 14.40 -4.81
C THR A 57 -2.01 15.57 -5.04
N GLU A 58 -1.46 16.74 -5.38
CA GLU A 58 -2.29 17.92 -5.73
C GLU A 58 -3.20 17.63 -6.94
N ASP A 59 -2.71 16.87 -7.92
CA ASP A 59 -3.42 16.63 -9.17
C ASP A 59 -4.40 15.45 -9.09
N LYS A 60 -4.13 14.47 -8.22
CA LYS A 60 -4.91 13.22 -8.17
C LYS A 60 -4.81 12.48 -6.84
N VAL A 61 -5.87 11.73 -6.56
CA VAL A 61 -5.92 10.64 -5.59
C VAL A 61 -6.27 9.36 -6.32
N ALA A 62 -5.39 8.36 -6.26
CA ALA A 62 -5.57 7.13 -7.02
C ALA A 62 -4.89 5.93 -6.36
N PHE A 63 -5.46 4.75 -6.58
CA PHE A 63 -4.76 3.49 -6.31
C PHE A 63 -3.51 3.38 -7.18
N LEU A 64 -2.43 2.87 -6.59
CA LEU A 64 -1.24 2.49 -7.32
C LEU A 64 -1.56 1.30 -8.22
N PRO A 65 -1.19 1.35 -9.51
CA PRO A 65 -1.31 0.18 -10.37
C PRO A 65 -0.35 -0.90 -9.88
N GLY A 66 -0.74 -2.15 -10.06
CA GLY A 66 0.10 -3.27 -9.70
C GLY A 66 -0.74 -4.49 -9.38
N LYS A 67 -0.10 -5.65 -9.51
CA LYS A 67 -0.69 -6.93 -9.14
C LYS A 67 0.43 -7.92 -8.88
N GLY A 68 0.12 -8.92 -8.09
CA GLY A 68 1.00 -10.06 -7.93
C GLY A 68 0.33 -11.14 -7.11
N LYS A 69 0.90 -12.34 -7.16
CA LYS A 69 0.37 -13.49 -6.44
C LYS A 69 0.65 -13.32 -4.93
N PRO A 70 -0.13 -13.97 -4.05
CA PRO A 70 0.22 -14.08 -2.64
C PRO A 70 1.61 -14.71 -2.47
N VAL A 71 2.33 -14.25 -1.46
CA VAL A 71 3.67 -14.73 -1.13
C VAL A 71 3.55 -15.96 -0.23
N GLY A 72 4.33 -17.00 -0.50
CA GLY A 72 4.34 -18.25 0.26
C GLY A 72 3.45 -19.36 -0.31
N LEU A 73 2.86 -19.17 -1.51
CA LEU A 73 1.90 -20.13 -2.09
C LEU A 73 2.38 -20.78 -3.40
N PHE A 74 3.25 -20.12 -4.16
CA PHE A 74 3.67 -20.58 -5.48
C PHE A 74 5.19 -20.51 -5.59
N GLU A 75 5.84 -21.63 -5.90
CA GLU A 75 7.29 -21.72 -6.04
C GLU A 75 7.79 -20.85 -7.20
N ASP A 76 7.13 -20.93 -8.36
CA ASP A 76 7.48 -20.22 -9.59
C ASP A 76 6.71 -18.90 -9.78
N ALA A 77 6.37 -18.21 -8.70
CA ALA A 77 5.76 -16.88 -8.80
C ALA A 77 6.83 -15.80 -9.12
N SER A 78 6.43 -14.83 -9.94
CA SER A 78 7.19 -13.63 -10.24
C SER A 78 6.35 -12.39 -9.94
N TRP A 79 6.98 -11.34 -9.41
CA TRP A 79 6.32 -10.09 -9.11
C TRP A 79 6.92 -8.96 -9.94
N ALA A 80 6.07 -8.17 -10.59
CA ALA A 80 6.52 -7.06 -11.41
C ALA A 80 6.94 -5.89 -10.52
N ILE A 81 8.09 -5.29 -10.84
CA ILE A 81 8.48 -4.01 -10.26
C ILE A 81 7.83 -2.91 -11.07
N GLU A 82 6.99 -2.13 -10.41
CA GLU A 82 6.41 -0.91 -10.94
C GLU A 82 7.29 0.28 -10.53
N GLU A 83 7.30 1.32 -11.36
CA GLU A 83 8.07 2.54 -11.11
C GLU A 83 7.21 3.77 -11.38
N MET A 84 7.31 4.77 -10.49
CA MET A 84 6.64 6.05 -10.69
C MET A 84 7.47 7.21 -10.16
N THR A 85 7.31 8.36 -10.81
CA THR A 85 7.83 9.63 -10.30
C THR A 85 6.94 10.13 -9.16
N LEU A 86 7.58 10.56 -8.07
CA LEU A 86 6.93 11.17 -6.93
C LEU A 86 7.03 12.69 -7.02
N PRO A 87 5.92 13.44 -6.87
CA PRO A 87 5.99 14.89 -6.82
C PRO A 87 6.64 15.39 -5.53
N GLU A 88 6.90 16.70 -5.46
CA GLU A 88 7.48 17.31 -4.25
C GLU A 88 6.54 17.22 -3.04
N ASN A 89 5.22 17.25 -3.29
CA ASN A 89 4.17 17.08 -2.28
C ASN A 89 3.35 15.83 -2.59
N PHE A 90 3.44 14.83 -1.71
CA PHE A 90 2.60 13.64 -1.82
C PHE A 90 2.35 12.99 -0.45
N THR A 91 1.27 12.21 -0.39
CA THR A 91 1.06 11.22 0.66
C THR A 91 0.83 9.86 0.00
N LEU A 92 1.63 8.87 0.39
CA LEU A 92 1.40 7.46 0.09
C LEU A 92 0.70 6.83 1.29
N LEU A 93 -0.43 6.20 1.06
CA LEU A 93 -1.24 5.49 2.06
C LEU A 93 -1.23 4.00 1.75
N VAL A 94 -0.94 3.19 2.75
CA VAL A 94 -1.07 1.73 2.72
C VAL A 94 -1.93 1.32 3.90
N VAL A 95 -2.93 0.48 3.66
CA VAL A 95 -3.83 -0.02 4.71
C VAL A 95 -3.99 -1.54 4.56
N SER A 96 -4.20 -2.24 5.66
CA SER A 96 -4.62 -3.66 5.64
C SER A 96 -6.06 -3.82 5.14
N ASP A 97 -6.40 -5.03 4.73
CA ASP A 97 -7.73 -5.46 4.28
C ASP A 97 -8.81 -5.36 5.35
N GLY A 98 -8.45 -5.41 6.64
CA GLY A 98 -9.37 -5.11 7.74
C GLY A 98 -10.08 -3.75 7.63
N LEU A 99 -9.52 -2.79 6.88
CA LEU A 99 -10.20 -1.53 6.60
C LEU A 99 -11.53 -1.74 5.86
N PHE A 100 -11.63 -2.74 4.99
CA PHE A 100 -12.85 -3.01 4.24
C PHE A 100 -14.04 -3.30 5.14
N ASP A 101 -13.83 -3.87 6.33
CA ASP A 101 -14.90 -4.15 7.28
C ASP A 101 -15.35 -2.90 8.06
N CYS A 102 -14.57 -1.83 7.99
CA CYS A 102 -14.81 -0.60 8.74
C CYS A 102 -15.40 0.52 7.87
N VAL A 103 -15.22 0.46 6.55
CA VAL A 103 -15.73 1.48 5.62
C VAL A 103 -17.12 1.16 5.10
N SER A 104 -17.91 2.21 4.85
CA SER A 104 -19.25 2.08 4.28
C SER A 104 -19.20 1.66 2.81
N GLY A 105 -20.15 0.80 2.41
CA GLY A 105 -20.32 0.30 1.04
C GLY A 105 -20.79 -1.15 1.07
N ASP A 106 -21.73 -1.49 0.18
CA ASP A 106 -22.30 -2.84 0.08
C ASP A 106 -21.46 -3.75 -0.83
N SER A 107 -20.72 -3.15 -1.77
CA SER A 107 -19.79 -3.85 -2.65
C SER A 107 -18.33 -3.44 -2.42
N MET A 108 -17.39 -4.27 -2.87
CA MET A 108 -15.96 -3.96 -2.80
C MET A 108 -15.63 -2.66 -3.53
N GLU A 109 -16.24 -2.45 -4.70
CA GLU A 109 -16.06 -1.24 -5.51
C GLU A 109 -16.56 0.00 -4.76
N GLU A 110 -17.73 -0.06 -4.12
CA GLU A 110 -18.25 1.05 -3.32
C GLU A 110 -17.34 1.38 -2.13
N LYS A 111 -16.81 0.36 -1.46
CA LYS A 111 -15.85 0.54 -0.36
C LYS A 111 -14.57 1.22 -0.84
N GLU A 112 -14.02 0.79 -1.97
CA GLU A 112 -12.86 1.43 -2.60
C GLU A 112 -13.14 2.90 -2.96
N GLN A 113 -14.32 3.21 -3.51
CA GLN A 113 -14.71 4.58 -3.80
C GLN A 113 -14.85 5.43 -2.53
N THR A 114 -15.40 4.86 -1.45
CA THR A 114 -15.47 5.53 -0.14
C THR A 114 -14.07 5.90 0.36
N ILE A 115 -13.11 4.99 0.27
CA ILE A 115 -11.72 5.22 0.68
C ILE A 115 -11.07 6.32 -0.16
N LEU A 116 -11.21 6.26 -1.49
CA LEU A 116 -10.67 7.30 -2.39
C LEU A 116 -11.29 8.67 -2.11
N ALA A 117 -12.61 8.74 -1.88
CA ALA A 117 -13.30 9.97 -1.57
C ALA A 117 -12.83 10.59 -0.24
N ALA A 118 -12.58 9.77 0.79
CA ALA A 118 -11.99 10.23 2.04
C ALA A 118 -10.58 10.81 1.81
N CYS A 119 -9.72 10.09 1.10
CA CYS A 119 -8.38 10.56 0.74
C CYS A 119 -8.41 11.87 -0.06
N GLN A 120 -9.38 12.03 -0.98
CA GLN A 120 -9.57 13.24 -1.77
C GLN A 120 -9.99 14.44 -0.92
N ARG A 121 -10.82 14.25 0.11
CA ARG A 121 -11.19 15.33 1.04
C ARG A 121 -10.01 15.81 1.88
N VAL A 122 -9.14 14.89 2.30
CA VAL A 122 -7.96 15.21 3.12
C VAL A 122 -6.87 15.89 2.30
N GLY A 123 -6.62 15.41 1.08
CA GLY A 123 -5.59 15.92 0.19
C GLY A 123 -4.16 15.62 0.66
N PRO A 124 -3.14 15.98 -0.14
CA PRO A 124 -1.74 15.62 0.12
C PRO A 124 -1.16 16.31 1.36
N ALA A 125 -1.73 17.44 1.77
CA ALA A 125 -1.26 18.24 2.90
C ALA A 125 -1.91 17.88 4.25
N GLY A 126 -2.99 17.08 4.25
CA GLY A 126 -3.81 16.88 5.46
C GLY A 126 -3.17 16.03 6.55
N GLY A 127 -2.21 15.18 6.21
CA GLY A 127 -1.44 14.41 7.18
C GLY A 127 -2.08 13.11 7.67
N HIS A 128 -1.34 12.33 8.45
CA HIS A 128 -1.74 10.99 8.92
C HIS A 128 -3.05 11.00 9.71
N ASP A 129 -3.13 11.85 10.74
CA ASP A 129 -4.27 11.87 11.66
C ASP A 129 -5.58 12.27 10.95
N ALA A 130 -5.51 13.17 9.97
CA ALA A 130 -6.67 13.56 9.19
C ALA A 130 -7.18 12.41 8.31
N ILE A 131 -6.27 11.63 7.71
CA ILE A 131 -6.63 10.41 6.96
C ILE A 131 -7.29 9.40 7.88
N CYS A 132 -6.68 9.09 9.03
CA CYS A 132 -7.23 8.13 9.97
C CYS A 132 -8.64 8.52 10.45
N ARG A 133 -8.86 9.81 10.75
CA ARG A 133 -10.17 10.32 11.14
C ARG A 133 -11.20 10.25 10.02
N GLU A 134 -10.85 10.68 8.81
CA GLU A 134 -11.78 10.64 7.67
C GLU A 134 -12.14 9.22 7.23
N LEU A 135 -11.26 8.25 7.48
CA LEU A 135 -11.52 6.83 7.29
C LEU A 135 -12.26 6.18 8.48
N GLY A 136 -12.52 6.94 9.55
CA GLY A 136 -13.21 6.47 10.76
C GLY A 136 -12.40 5.50 11.62
N ILE A 137 -11.08 5.42 11.42
CA ILE A 137 -10.21 4.41 12.03
C ILE A 137 -10.07 4.65 13.55
N ASP A 138 -10.10 5.91 13.97
CA ASP A 138 -10.07 6.32 15.38
C ASP A 138 -11.36 5.98 16.16
N THR A 139 -12.44 5.62 15.45
CA THR A 139 -13.73 5.26 16.04
C THR A 139 -14.02 3.76 16.01
N ILE A 140 -13.06 2.93 15.57
CA ILE A 140 -13.20 1.48 15.53
C ILE A 140 -13.14 0.93 16.96
N GLU A 141 -14.27 0.43 17.45
CA GLU A 141 -14.33 -0.22 18.77
C GLU A 141 -14.27 -1.75 18.70
N ASN A 142 -14.78 -2.36 17.61
CA ASN A 142 -14.87 -3.82 17.44
C ASN A 142 -14.68 -4.24 15.97
N ALA A 143 -13.49 -3.98 15.40
CA ALA A 143 -13.21 -4.48 14.05
C ALA A 143 -13.18 -6.03 14.05
N PRO A 144 -13.76 -6.69 13.03
CA PRO A 144 -13.65 -8.14 12.84
C PRO A 144 -12.21 -8.62 12.60
N ASP A 145 -11.36 -7.75 12.04
CA ASP A 145 -9.95 -8.01 11.73
C ASP A 145 -9.08 -6.80 12.06
N ASP A 146 -7.76 -7.00 12.13
CA ASP A 146 -6.80 -5.96 12.49
C ASP A 146 -6.68 -4.88 11.38
N VAL A 147 -6.87 -3.62 11.77
CA VAL A 147 -6.68 -2.46 10.89
C VAL A 147 -5.34 -1.81 11.15
N SER A 148 -4.46 -1.85 10.15
CA SER A 148 -3.14 -1.22 10.16
C SER A 148 -3.03 -0.17 9.07
N VAL A 149 -2.53 1.02 9.43
CA VAL A 149 -2.36 2.16 8.51
C VAL A 149 -0.91 2.59 8.50
N MET A 150 -0.34 2.77 7.31
CA MET A 150 0.97 3.36 7.11
C MET A 150 0.87 4.52 6.13
N THR A 151 1.42 5.67 6.50
CA THR A 151 1.54 6.83 5.61
C THR A 151 3.00 7.24 5.42
N VAL A 152 3.41 7.47 4.18
CA VAL A 152 4.67 8.16 3.86
C VAL A 152 4.32 9.50 3.26
N ILE A 153 4.74 10.57 3.93
CA ILE A 153 4.35 11.94 3.59
C ILE A 153 5.60 12.73 3.23
N ARG A 154 5.55 13.43 2.10
CA ARG A 154 6.53 14.46 1.73
C ARG A 154 5.79 15.77 1.56
N GLN A 155 6.27 16.79 2.26
CA GLN A 155 5.82 18.17 2.11
C GLN A 155 7.03 19.06 1.87
N HIS A 156 6.97 19.84 0.80
CA HIS A 156 7.80 20.98 0.56
C HIS A 156 7.01 22.23 0.98
N GLY A 157 7.54 22.94 1.98
CA GLY A 157 6.99 24.24 2.40
C GLY A 157 7.28 25.35 1.41
#